data_AF-D5AEW9-F1
#
_entry.id   AF-D5AEW9-F1
#
_cell.length_a   1.000
_cell.length_b   1.000
_cell.length_c   1.000
_cell.angle_alpha   90.00
_cell.angle_beta   90.00
_cell.angle_gamma   90.00
#
_symmetry.space_group_name_H-M   'P 1'
#
loop_
_entity.id
_entity.type
_entity.pdbx_description
1 polymer ?
#
loop_
_entity_poly.entity_id
_entity_poly.type
_entity_poly.pdbx_seq_one_letter_code
_entity_poly.pdbx_strand_id
1 'polypeptide(L)'
;MKTVRQIICCLVAIICVLSLPSLSLQAQDSFDVQVHIPFPNGIDASQVSTGLEAWYIASEEPVSSEQLADSLYQKSRSELTSLYGEPISSQALSPEGQATFRGLTKGWYYVRQVGKPTSLEVIPFLMNVGRGVTKIEAKVRRPSEEKGSKPFLKVSTSTAPLSGAEFAVLEEVGGELKEVIVDGNSYHVTSSSNGQFVVGPLPYGTYYLKEVKAPTGYILSQDTIPFEITSDSHVSEIIKIKNKPVTPPGIEIPYTGNVVVIAVLSTGILLFLLGYRLVTYTKR
;
A
#
# COMPACT_ATOMS: atom_id res chain seq x y z
N MET A 1 60.23 -40.29 1.15
CA MET A 1 59.35 -39.41 1.97
C MET A 1 58.38 -38.54 1.16
N LYS A 2 58.75 -38.00 -0.01
CA LYS A 2 57.84 -37.15 -0.82
C LYS A 2 56.64 -37.90 -1.44
N THR A 3 56.85 -39.15 -1.87
CA THR A 3 55.83 -39.99 -2.52
C THR A 3 54.72 -40.46 -1.59
N VAL A 4 55.03 -40.77 -0.32
CA VAL A 4 54.03 -41.19 0.68
C VAL A 4 53.12 -40.03 1.08
N ARG A 5 53.65 -38.79 1.12
CA ARG A 5 52.88 -37.58 1.45
C ARG A 5 51.88 -37.19 0.35
N GLN A 6 52.21 -37.49 -0.91
CA GLN A 6 51.30 -37.30 -2.05
C GLN A 6 50.14 -38.30 -2.06
N ILE A 7 50.42 -39.57 -1.73
CA ILE A 7 49.38 -40.61 -1.69
C ILE A 7 48.40 -40.36 -0.52
N ILE A 8 48.89 -39.92 0.64
CA ILE A 8 48.03 -39.56 1.79
C ILE A 8 47.18 -38.32 1.48
N CYS A 9 47.71 -37.31 0.77
CA CYS A 9 46.91 -36.16 0.35
C CYS A 9 45.80 -36.55 -0.65
N CYS A 10 46.07 -37.47 -1.59
CA CYS A 10 45.05 -37.94 -2.51
C CYS A 10 43.96 -38.78 -1.82
N LEU A 11 44.34 -39.63 -0.85
CA LEU A 11 43.38 -40.44 -0.09
C LEU A 11 42.49 -39.60 0.84
N VAL A 12 43.05 -38.56 1.49
CA VAL A 12 42.26 -37.62 2.31
C VAL A 12 41.34 -36.76 1.45
N ALA A 13 41.76 -36.36 0.24
CA ALA A 13 40.91 -35.64 -0.70
C ALA A 13 39.73 -36.49 -1.20
N ILE A 14 39.95 -37.79 -1.45
CA ILE A 14 38.89 -38.71 -1.89
C ILE A 14 37.88 -39.01 -0.77
N ILE A 15 38.33 -39.13 0.48
CA ILE A 15 37.45 -39.37 1.64
C ILE A 15 36.61 -38.13 1.99
N CYS A 16 37.12 -36.91 1.75
CA CYS A 16 36.34 -35.67 1.94
C CYS A 16 35.26 -35.43 0.88
N VAL A 17 35.35 -36.05 -0.31
CA VAL A 17 34.29 -35.95 -1.34
C VAL A 17 33.13 -36.89 -1.05
N LEU A 18 33.37 -37.98 -0.30
CA LEU A 18 32.37 -39.01 0.02
C LEU A 18 31.58 -38.74 1.32
N SER A 19 31.93 -37.70 2.08
CA SER A 19 31.28 -37.33 3.35
C SER A 19 30.53 -36.01 3.31
N LEU A 20 30.44 -35.36 2.15
CA LEU A 20 29.47 -34.30 1.96
C LEU A 20 28.09 -34.96 2.00
N PRO A 21 27.21 -34.64 2.98
CA PRO A 21 25.81 -34.98 2.83
C PRO A 21 25.42 -34.39 1.49
N SER A 22 24.90 -35.22 0.60
CA SER A 22 24.27 -34.76 -0.62
C SER A 22 23.23 -33.73 -0.18
N LEU A 23 23.56 -32.44 -0.32
CA LEU A 23 22.55 -31.41 -0.43
C LEU A 23 21.81 -31.74 -1.72
N SER A 24 20.88 -32.68 -1.63
CA SER A 24 19.73 -32.68 -2.51
C SER A 24 19.05 -31.36 -2.21
N LEU A 25 19.44 -30.33 -2.96
CA LEU A 25 18.59 -29.19 -3.23
C LEU A 25 17.38 -29.83 -3.93
N GLN A 26 16.41 -30.32 -3.14
CA GLN A 26 15.11 -30.69 -3.69
C GLN A 26 14.61 -29.38 -4.29
N ALA A 27 14.65 -29.29 -5.62
CA ALA A 27 13.94 -28.25 -6.32
C ALA A 27 12.50 -28.37 -5.83
N GLN A 28 12.08 -27.41 -5.01
CA GLN A 28 10.68 -27.31 -4.63
C GLN A 28 9.94 -27.12 -5.94
N ASP A 29 9.05 -28.06 -6.28
CA ASP A 29 8.29 -27.98 -7.51
C ASP A 29 7.62 -26.60 -7.60
N SER A 30 8.03 -25.84 -8.60
CA SER A 30 7.57 -24.48 -8.85
C SER A 30 6.62 -24.49 -10.03
N PHE A 31 5.46 -23.86 -9.87
CA PHE A 31 4.38 -23.88 -10.84
C PHE A 31 4.12 -22.46 -11.37
N ASP A 32 3.87 -22.38 -12.67
CA ASP A 32 3.34 -21.19 -13.31
C ASP A 32 1.85 -21.39 -13.54
N VAL A 33 1.04 -20.42 -13.13
CA VAL A 33 -0.42 -20.47 -13.24
C VAL A 33 -0.91 -19.24 -13.99
N GLN A 34 -1.69 -19.47 -15.04
CA GLN A 34 -2.35 -18.42 -15.81
C GLN A 34 -3.77 -18.22 -15.30
N VAL A 35 -4.11 -17.00 -14.94
CA VAL A 35 -5.47 -16.56 -14.64
C VAL A 35 -6.02 -15.84 -15.86
N HIS A 36 -7.07 -16.38 -16.45
CA HIS A 36 -7.82 -15.78 -17.54
C HIS A 36 -8.95 -14.92 -16.96
N ILE A 37 -8.93 -13.63 -17.29
CA ILE A 37 -9.95 -12.65 -16.94
C ILE A 37 -10.84 -12.47 -18.16
N PRO A 38 -12.08 -12.99 -18.16
CA PRO A 38 -12.98 -12.86 -19.29
C PRO A 38 -13.42 -11.40 -19.45
N PHE A 39 -13.31 -10.85 -20.67
CA PHE A 39 -13.77 -9.50 -20.99
C PHE A 39 -15.21 -9.52 -21.52
N PRO A 40 -16.17 -8.86 -20.85
CA PRO A 40 -17.50 -8.65 -21.41
C PRO A 40 -17.45 -7.78 -22.67
N ASN A 41 -18.46 -7.88 -23.53
CA ASN A 41 -18.58 -7.05 -24.74
C ASN A 41 -18.40 -5.55 -24.42
N GLY A 42 -17.53 -4.89 -25.19
CA GLY A 42 -17.24 -3.46 -25.06
C GLY A 42 -16.22 -3.08 -23.99
N ILE A 43 -15.53 -4.05 -23.38
CA ILE A 43 -14.39 -3.83 -22.48
C ILE A 43 -13.15 -4.49 -23.10
N ASP A 44 -12.02 -3.79 -23.11
CA ASP A 44 -10.73 -4.36 -23.52
C ASP A 44 -9.70 -4.33 -22.39
N ALA A 45 -8.55 -5.00 -22.59
CA ALA A 45 -7.49 -5.12 -21.59
C ALA A 45 -6.93 -3.75 -21.13
N SER A 46 -6.98 -2.70 -21.95
CA SER A 46 -6.51 -1.37 -21.58
C SER A 46 -7.41 -0.69 -20.54
N GLN A 47 -8.68 -1.09 -20.49
CA GLN A 47 -9.67 -0.62 -19.50
C GLN A 47 -9.69 -1.46 -18.21
N VAL A 48 -8.80 -2.47 -18.15
CA VAL A 48 -8.65 -3.45 -17.07
C VAL A 48 -7.18 -3.43 -16.62
N SER A 49 -6.75 -2.29 -16.07
CA SER A 49 -5.43 -2.16 -15.42
C SER A 49 -5.38 -2.97 -14.11
N THR A 50 -5.28 -4.29 -14.21
CA THR A 50 -5.33 -5.18 -13.04
C THR A 50 -4.04 -5.96 -12.88
N GLY A 51 -3.30 -5.65 -11.81
CA GLY A 51 -2.39 -6.61 -11.22
C GLY A 51 -3.18 -7.54 -10.30
N LEU A 52 -2.75 -8.79 -10.16
CA LEU A 52 -3.26 -9.69 -9.14
C LEU A 52 -2.17 -9.96 -8.11
N GLU A 53 -2.56 -10.11 -6.85
CA GLU A 53 -1.68 -10.58 -5.78
C GLU A 53 -2.22 -11.90 -5.21
N ALA A 54 -1.31 -12.82 -4.91
CA ALA A 54 -1.60 -14.14 -4.37
C ALA A 54 -0.86 -14.38 -3.05
N TRP A 55 -1.59 -14.60 -1.95
CA TRP A 55 -1.04 -15.00 -0.65
C TRP A 55 -1.12 -16.50 -0.48
N TYR A 56 -0.05 -17.16 -0.02
CA TYR A 56 -0.08 -18.59 0.31
C TYR A 56 -0.81 -18.80 1.65
N ILE A 57 -1.91 -19.54 1.64
CA ILE A 57 -2.80 -19.68 2.79
C ILE A 57 -2.63 -21.03 3.49
N ALA A 58 -2.48 -22.12 2.74
CA ALA A 58 -2.39 -23.48 3.31
C ALA A 58 -1.79 -24.48 2.33
N SER A 59 -1.19 -25.56 2.85
CA SER A 59 -0.73 -26.71 2.03
C SER A 59 -1.85 -27.66 1.63
N GLU A 60 -2.94 -27.68 2.41
CA GLU A 60 -4.11 -28.54 2.22
C GLU A 60 -5.37 -27.70 1.99
N GLU A 61 -6.42 -28.35 1.48
CA GLU A 61 -7.70 -27.68 1.23
C GLU A 61 -8.33 -27.16 2.51
N PRO A 62 -8.66 -25.85 2.58
CA PRO A 62 -9.35 -25.30 3.73
C PRO A 62 -10.75 -25.93 3.88
N VAL A 63 -11.11 -26.30 5.10
CA VAL A 63 -12.38 -26.97 5.45
C VAL A 63 -13.63 -26.20 5.01
N SER A 64 -13.51 -24.87 4.87
CA SER A 64 -14.60 -23.99 4.41
C SER A 64 -14.05 -22.92 3.47
N SER A 65 -13.66 -23.34 2.27
CA SER A 65 -13.01 -22.49 1.27
C SER A 65 -13.83 -21.24 0.91
N GLU A 66 -15.15 -21.35 0.83
CA GLU A 66 -16.05 -20.23 0.54
C GLU A 66 -16.08 -19.20 1.69
N GLN A 67 -16.34 -19.65 2.93
CA GLN A 67 -16.35 -18.75 4.09
C GLN A 67 -14.97 -18.15 4.38
N LEU A 68 -13.90 -18.88 4.07
CA LEU A 68 -12.53 -18.38 4.19
C LEU A 68 -12.28 -17.25 3.18
N ALA A 69 -12.72 -17.40 1.93
CA ALA A 69 -12.58 -16.35 0.92
C ALA A 69 -13.28 -15.05 1.37
N ASP A 70 -14.50 -15.15 1.88
CA ASP A 70 -15.24 -14.01 2.42
C ASP A 70 -14.52 -13.36 3.61
N SER A 71 -13.99 -14.17 4.53
CA SER A 71 -13.24 -13.64 5.69
C SER A 71 -11.92 -12.98 5.29
N LEU A 72 -11.25 -13.48 4.26
CA LEU A 72 -10.00 -12.91 3.73
C LEU A 72 -10.27 -11.63 2.94
N TYR A 73 -11.41 -11.54 2.27
CA TYR A 73 -11.86 -10.33 1.56
C TYR A 73 -12.05 -9.13 2.49
N GLN A 74 -12.46 -9.36 3.73
CA GLN A 74 -12.61 -8.30 4.75
C GLN A 74 -11.28 -7.83 5.35
N LYS A 75 -10.12 -8.30 4.87
CA LYS A 75 -8.80 -7.96 5.44
C LYS A 75 -8.05 -6.98 4.55
N SER A 76 -7.43 -5.99 5.19
CA SER A 76 -6.51 -5.08 4.51
C SER A 76 -5.29 -5.83 3.95
N ARG A 77 -4.58 -5.21 3.00
CA ARG A 77 -3.29 -5.73 2.51
C ARG A 77 -2.27 -5.93 3.61
N SER A 78 -2.16 -4.98 4.54
CA SER A 78 -1.21 -5.10 5.65
C SER A 78 -1.54 -6.29 6.55
N GLU A 79 -2.83 -6.51 6.85
CA GLU A 79 -3.26 -7.67 7.66
C GLU A 79 -3.00 -9.00 6.95
N LEU A 80 -3.31 -9.11 5.65
CA LEU A 80 -3.02 -10.32 4.88
C LEU A 80 -1.51 -10.60 4.84
N THR A 81 -0.69 -9.58 4.59
CA THR A 81 0.76 -9.73 4.59
C THR A 81 1.29 -10.12 5.97
N SER A 82 0.73 -9.57 7.05
CA SER A 82 1.12 -9.95 8.42
C SER A 82 0.76 -11.40 8.75
N LEU A 83 -0.32 -11.95 8.20
CA LEU A 83 -0.79 -13.30 8.49
C LEU A 83 -0.13 -14.36 7.60
N TYR A 84 0.08 -14.06 6.32
CA TYR A 84 0.44 -15.02 5.28
C TYR A 84 1.77 -14.72 4.58
N GLY A 85 2.46 -13.65 4.97
CA GLY A 85 3.70 -13.20 4.34
C GLY A 85 3.45 -12.37 3.07
N GLU A 86 4.55 -12.02 2.39
CA GLU A 86 4.47 -11.20 1.17
C GLU A 86 3.70 -11.93 0.06
N PRO A 87 2.78 -11.23 -0.63
CA PRO A 87 2.11 -11.81 -1.78
C PRO A 87 3.06 -11.98 -2.96
N ILE A 88 2.71 -12.93 -3.81
CA ILE A 88 3.30 -13.06 -5.14
C ILE A 88 2.45 -12.23 -6.10
N SER A 89 3.05 -11.29 -6.80
CA SER A 89 2.34 -10.49 -7.82
C SER A 89 2.32 -11.22 -9.16
N SER A 90 1.22 -11.08 -9.89
CA SER A 90 1.14 -11.54 -11.27
C SER A 90 2.00 -10.68 -12.19
N GLN A 91 2.33 -11.22 -13.35
CA GLN A 91 2.76 -10.41 -14.50
C GLN A 91 1.62 -9.47 -14.93
N ALA A 92 1.98 -8.43 -15.70
CA ALA A 92 1.01 -7.52 -16.30
C ALA A 92 0.00 -8.29 -17.17
N LEU A 93 -1.25 -7.84 -17.15
CA LEU A 93 -2.33 -8.44 -17.93
C LEU A 93 -2.03 -8.36 -19.43
N SER A 94 -2.13 -9.50 -20.13
CA SER A 94 -2.00 -9.52 -21.59
C SER A 94 -3.25 -8.92 -22.28
N PRO A 95 -3.16 -8.52 -23.57
CA PRO A 95 -4.31 -8.07 -24.36
C PRO A 95 -5.46 -9.09 -24.42
N GLU A 96 -5.16 -10.38 -24.24
CA GLU A 96 -6.11 -11.49 -24.21
C GLU A 96 -6.65 -11.78 -22.79
N GLY A 97 -6.36 -10.92 -21.81
CA GLY A 97 -6.86 -11.06 -20.45
C GLY A 97 -6.13 -12.12 -19.62
N GLN A 98 -4.85 -12.39 -19.91
CA GLN A 98 -4.07 -13.37 -19.15
C GLN A 98 -3.13 -12.71 -18.14
N ALA A 99 -3.33 -13.01 -16.86
CA ALA A 99 -2.42 -12.66 -15.77
C ALA A 99 -1.66 -13.92 -15.33
N THR A 100 -0.33 -13.91 -15.39
CA THR A 100 0.48 -15.10 -15.07
C THR A 100 1.17 -14.94 -13.71
N PHE A 101 0.96 -15.88 -12.80
CA PHE A 101 1.79 -16.06 -11.62
C PHE A 101 2.92 -17.04 -11.94
N ARG A 102 4.13 -16.74 -11.46
CA ARG A 102 5.29 -17.61 -11.65
C ARG A 102 5.89 -18.04 -10.33
N GLY A 103 6.46 -19.24 -10.31
CA GLY A 103 7.20 -19.74 -9.15
C GLY A 103 6.32 -20.04 -7.93
N LEU A 104 5.04 -20.35 -8.13
CA LEU A 104 4.16 -20.77 -7.05
C LEU A 104 4.56 -22.15 -6.54
N THR A 105 4.43 -22.41 -5.26
CA THR A 105 4.60 -23.75 -4.69
C THR A 105 3.25 -24.46 -4.63
N LYS A 106 3.26 -25.79 -4.44
CA LYS A 106 2.02 -26.56 -4.25
C LYS A 106 1.28 -26.07 -3.00
N GLY A 107 -0.01 -25.78 -3.13
CA GLY A 107 -0.87 -25.35 -2.02
C GLY A 107 -2.00 -24.43 -2.46
N TRP A 108 -2.64 -23.80 -1.49
CA TRP A 108 -3.78 -22.91 -1.67
C TRP A 108 -3.38 -21.46 -1.51
N TYR A 109 -3.85 -20.64 -2.45
CA TYR A 109 -3.59 -19.22 -2.51
C TYR A 109 -4.89 -18.44 -2.47
N TYR A 110 -4.90 -17.32 -1.75
CA TYR A 110 -5.94 -16.30 -1.88
C TYR A 110 -5.48 -15.27 -2.90
N VAL A 111 -6.26 -15.13 -3.97
CA VAL A 111 -5.98 -14.24 -5.09
C VAL A 111 -6.97 -13.08 -5.05
N ARG A 112 -6.45 -11.86 -5.14
CA ARG A 112 -7.28 -10.66 -5.31
C ARG A 112 -6.64 -9.65 -6.25
N GLN A 113 -7.48 -8.78 -6.79
CA GLN A 113 -7.06 -7.65 -7.62
C GLN A 113 -6.35 -6.60 -6.76
N VAL A 114 -5.34 -5.97 -7.36
CA VAL A 114 -4.66 -4.78 -6.83
C VAL A 114 -4.52 -3.72 -7.92
N GLY A 115 -4.41 -2.47 -7.49
CA GLY A 115 -4.28 -1.32 -8.38
C GLY A 115 -5.53 -0.46 -8.39
N LYS A 116 -5.67 0.35 -9.45
CA LYS A 116 -6.76 1.31 -9.57
C LYS A 116 -8.09 0.61 -9.90
N PRO A 117 -9.24 1.14 -9.47
CA PRO A 117 -10.54 0.69 -9.93
C PRO A 117 -10.60 0.76 -11.46
N THR A 118 -11.07 -0.33 -12.05
CA THR A 118 -11.20 -0.55 -13.50
C THR A 118 -12.66 -0.70 -13.85
N SER A 119 -13.02 -0.63 -15.13
CA SER A 119 -14.40 -0.89 -15.60
C SER A 119 -14.87 -2.34 -15.40
N LEU A 120 -13.97 -3.22 -14.97
CA LEU A 120 -14.17 -4.64 -14.72
C LEU A 120 -13.32 -5.07 -13.50
N GLU A 121 -13.95 -5.62 -12.48
CA GLU A 121 -13.30 -6.09 -11.25
C GLU A 121 -13.24 -7.61 -11.22
N VAL A 122 -12.10 -8.17 -10.81
CA VAL A 122 -11.95 -9.60 -10.54
C VAL A 122 -12.45 -9.91 -9.13
N ILE A 123 -13.47 -10.76 -9.03
CA ILE A 123 -13.97 -11.25 -7.74
C ILE A 123 -12.85 -12.09 -7.09
N PRO A 124 -12.44 -11.78 -5.85
CA PRO A 124 -11.40 -12.55 -5.16
C PRO A 124 -11.75 -14.02 -5.02
N PHE A 125 -10.74 -14.89 -5.09
CA PHE A 125 -10.96 -16.33 -5.11
C PHE A 125 -9.80 -17.11 -4.48
N LEU A 126 -10.07 -18.36 -4.12
CA LEU A 126 -9.05 -19.31 -3.72
C LEU A 126 -8.57 -20.13 -4.93
N MET A 127 -7.26 -20.25 -5.06
CA MET A 127 -6.56 -20.98 -6.13
C MET A 127 -5.79 -22.16 -5.53
N ASN A 128 -5.96 -23.35 -6.11
CA ASN A 128 -5.20 -24.54 -5.73
C ASN A 128 -4.10 -24.83 -6.77
N VAL A 129 -2.84 -24.89 -6.32
CA VAL A 129 -1.64 -25.13 -7.13
C VAL A 129 -1.12 -26.54 -6.84
N GLY A 130 -0.82 -27.32 -7.89
CA GLY A 130 -0.19 -28.65 -7.76
C GLY A 130 -1.06 -29.88 -8.11
N ARG A 131 -2.15 -29.69 -8.86
CA ARG A 131 -2.97 -30.77 -9.49
C ARG A 131 -2.99 -30.74 -11.04
N GLY A 132 -1.95 -30.20 -11.68
CA GLY A 132 -1.94 -29.98 -13.14
C GLY A 132 -2.78 -28.77 -13.60
N VAL A 133 -3.27 -27.98 -12.65
CA VAL A 133 -3.93 -26.70 -12.92
C VAL A 133 -2.87 -25.70 -13.37
N THR A 134 -2.88 -25.39 -14.66
CA THR A 134 -2.04 -24.34 -15.27
C THR A 134 -2.85 -23.13 -15.69
N LYS A 135 -4.18 -23.26 -15.75
CA LYS A 135 -5.11 -22.21 -16.16
C LYS A 135 -6.33 -22.16 -15.25
N ILE A 136 -6.70 -20.97 -14.83
CA ILE A 136 -7.88 -20.67 -14.01
C ILE A 136 -8.69 -19.59 -14.73
N GLU A 137 -10.00 -19.72 -14.72
CA GLU A 137 -10.90 -18.69 -15.21
C GLU A 137 -11.46 -17.91 -14.04
N ALA A 138 -11.16 -16.61 -13.98
CA ALA A 138 -11.60 -15.74 -12.91
C ALA A 138 -13.04 -15.27 -13.14
N LYS A 139 -13.81 -15.13 -12.06
CA LYS A 139 -15.11 -14.46 -12.12
C LYS A 139 -14.90 -12.96 -12.07
N VAL A 140 -15.66 -12.23 -12.89
CA VAL A 140 -15.57 -10.76 -12.99
C VAL A 140 -16.93 -10.12 -12.76
N ARG A 141 -16.93 -8.86 -12.34
CA ARG A 141 -18.12 -8.02 -12.18
C ARG A 141 -17.87 -6.59 -12.67
N ARG A 142 -18.93 -5.87 -13.04
CA ARG A 142 -18.83 -4.43 -13.35
C ARG A 142 -18.92 -3.63 -12.04
N PRO A 143 -18.02 -2.67 -11.78
CA PRO A 143 -18.02 -1.92 -10.52
C PRO A 143 -19.23 -1.01 -10.32
N SER A 144 -19.96 -0.63 -11.38
CA SER A 144 -21.01 0.39 -11.30
C SER A 144 -22.29 -0.04 -10.55
N GLU A 145 -22.47 -1.33 -10.25
CA GLU A 145 -23.61 -1.79 -9.45
C GLU A 145 -23.32 -1.87 -7.95
N GLU A 146 -22.06 -2.06 -7.56
CA GLU A 146 -21.67 -2.17 -6.15
C GLU A 146 -21.28 -0.82 -5.58
N LYS A 147 -21.67 -0.61 -4.31
CA LYS A 147 -21.37 0.61 -3.58
C LYS A 147 -20.42 0.31 -2.43
N GLY A 148 -19.48 1.21 -2.22
CA GLY A 148 -18.54 1.18 -1.11
C GLY A 148 -18.47 2.50 -0.39
N SER A 149 -17.70 2.51 0.69
CA SER A 149 -17.44 3.70 1.47
C SER A 149 -15.96 3.81 1.81
N LYS A 150 -15.49 5.05 1.99
CA LYS A 150 -14.10 5.36 2.33
C LYS A 150 -14.05 6.25 3.58
N PRO A 151 -13.34 5.83 4.65
CA PRO A 151 -13.17 6.65 5.85
C PRO A 151 -12.01 7.65 5.69
N PHE A 152 -12.17 8.83 6.30
CA PHE A 152 -11.20 9.91 6.31
C PHE A 152 -11.06 10.52 7.72
N LEU A 153 -9.92 11.19 7.95
CA LEU A 153 -9.68 11.94 9.18
C LEU A 153 -9.18 13.35 8.89
N LYS A 154 -9.96 14.35 9.29
CA LYS A 154 -9.58 15.76 9.26
C LYS A 154 -8.71 16.10 10.47
N VAL A 155 -7.53 16.66 10.22
CA VAL A 155 -6.58 17.06 11.26
C VAL A 155 -5.96 18.44 11.01
N SER A 156 -5.32 19.01 12.03
CA SER A 156 -4.42 20.15 11.94
C SER A 156 -3.05 19.73 11.38
N THR A 157 -2.19 20.70 11.08
CA THR A 157 -0.77 20.43 10.78
C THR A 157 -0.02 19.73 11.93
N SER A 158 -0.47 19.93 13.18
CA SER A 158 0.04 19.24 14.39
C SER A 158 -0.67 17.91 14.69
N THR A 159 -1.50 17.40 13.77
CA THR A 159 -2.25 16.12 13.83
C THR A 159 -3.44 16.05 14.78
N ALA A 160 -3.81 17.16 15.43
CA ALA A 160 -5.03 17.23 16.25
C ALA A 160 -6.28 17.11 15.36
N PRO A 161 -7.32 16.33 15.74
CA PRO A 161 -8.54 16.19 14.96
C PRO A 161 -9.33 17.51 14.87
N LEU A 162 -9.98 17.75 13.73
CA LEU A 162 -10.75 18.98 13.48
C LEU A 162 -12.19 18.70 13.07
N SER A 163 -13.13 19.31 13.79
CA SER A 163 -14.56 19.23 13.51
C SER A 163 -15.05 20.37 12.62
N GLY A 164 -16.09 20.11 11.83
CA GLY A 164 -16.81 21.13 11.07
C GLY A 164 -16.17 21.50 9.74
N ALA A 165 -15.18 20.75 9.25
CA ALA A 165 -14.75 20.85 7.86
C ALA A 165 -15.83 20.25 6.97
N GLU A 166 -16.27 20.97 5.93
CA GLU A 166 -17.23 20.48 4.95
C GLU A 166 -16.52 20.24 3.61
N PHE A 167 -16.79 19.09 3.01
CA PHE A 167 -16.22 18.69 1.74
C PHE A 167 -17.31 18.38 0.72
N ALA A 168 -17.17 18.95 -0.48
CA ALA A 168 -17.88 18.49 -1.65
C ALA A 168 -17.18 17.24 -2.23
N VAL A 169 -17.95 16.23 -2.58
CA VAL A 169 -17.47 15.03 -3.27
C VAL A 169 -17.66 15.24 -4.77
N LEU A 170 -16.59 15.11 -5.54
CA LEU A 170 -16.57 15.33 -6.97
C LEU A 170 -16.25 14.03 -7.73
N GLU A 171 -16.75 13.93 -8.96
CA GLU A 171 -16.41 12.91 -9.95
C GLU A 171 -15.98 13.58 -11.26
N GLU A 172 -15.22 12.88 -12.09
CA GLU A 172 -14.82 13.37 -13.41
C GLU A 172 -15.85 12.95 -14.48
N VAL A 173 -16.51 13.91 -15.13
CA VAL A 173 -17.48 13.68 -16.19
C VAL A 173 -17.09 14.46 -17.42
N GLY A 174 -16.60 13.77 -18.45
CA GLY A 174 -16.20 14.39 -19.71
C GLY A 174 -14.95 15.26 -19.61
N GLY A 175 -14.02 14.93 -18.70
CA GLY A 175 -12.78 15.68 -18.48
C GLY A 175 -12.90 16.83 -17.46
N GLU A 176 -14.07 17.03 -16.87
CA GLU A 176 -14.32 18.08 -15.88
C GLU A 176 -14.74 17.49 -14.54
N LEU A 177 -14.28 18.08 -13.44
CA LEU A 177 -14.73 17.72 -12.09
C LEU A 177 -16.10 18.33 -11.80
N LYS A 178 -17.07 17.48 -11.47
CA LYS A 178 -18.45 17.87 -11.12
C LYS A 178 -18.82 17.28 -9.77
N GLU A 179 -19.68 17.98 -9.03
CA GLU A 179 -20.20 17.47 -7.76
C GLU A 179 -21.04 16.22 -7.99
N VAL A 180 -20.78 15.19 -7.17
CA VAL A 180 -21.60 13.98 -7.13
C VAL A 180 -22.98 14.35 -6.62
N ILE A 181 -24.02 13.90 -7.33
CA ILE A 181 -25.41 14.13 -6.95
C ILE A 181 -26.00 12.85 -6.34
N VAL A 182 -26.49 12.95 -5.11
CA VAL A 182 -27.21 11.87 -4.41
C VAL A 182 -28.60 12.38 -4.06
N ASP A 183 -29.63 11.62 -4.48
CA ASP A 183 -31.05 11.96 -4.27
C ASP A 183 -31.41 13.39 -4.73
N GLY A 184 -30.79 13.84 -5.82
CA GLY A 184 -31.02 15.16 -6.42
C GLY A 184 -30.28 16.33 -5.75
N ASN A 185 -29.40 16.08 -4.78
CA ASN A 185 -28.62 17.12 -4.10
C ASN A 185 -27.12 16.90 -4.23
N SER A 186 -26.34 17.99 -4.18
CA SER A 186 -24.88 17.93 -4.07
C SER A 186 -24.46 17.14 -2.84
N TYR A 187 -23.60 16.15 -3.03
CA TYR A 187 -23.18 15.25 -1.97
C TYR A 187 -21.99 15.82 -1.20
N HIS A 188 -22.30 16.34 0.00
CA HIS A 188 -21.31 16.89 0.92
C HIS A 188 -21.17 16.02 2.17
N VAL A 189 -19.98 16.01 2.75
CA VAL A 189 -19.68 15.34 4.02
C VAL A 189 -19.02 16.32 4.98
N THR A 190 -19.26 16.15 6.29
CA THR A 190 -18.70 17.03 7.32
C THR A 190 -17.91 16.24 8.35
N SER A 191 -16.74 16.74 8.74
CA SER A 191 -15.95 16.13 9.81
C SER A 191 -16.63 16.26 11.17
N SER A 192 -16.81 15.13 11.84
CA SER A 192 -17.41 15.06 13.18
C SER A 192 -16.47 15.59 14.27
N SER A 193 -16.89 15.54 15.53
CA SER A 193 -16.14 16.07 16.68
C SER A 193 -14.75 15.43 16.86
N ASN A 194 -14.58 14.17 16.43
CA ASN A 194 -13.30 13.46 16.46
C ASN A 194 -12.50 13.61 15.14
N GLY A 195 -12.94 14.51 14.24
CA GLY A 195 -12.36 14.75 12.93
C GLY A 195 -12.68 13.70 11.87
N GLN A 196 -13.40 12.63 12.20
CA GLN A 196 -13.71 11.55 11.26
C GLN A 196 -14.91 11.91 10.39
N PHE A 197 -14.88 11.41 9.15
CA PHE A 197 -16.02 11.38 8.25
C PHE A 197 -15.88 10.23 7.26
N VAL A 198 -16.97 9.85 6.63
CA VAL A 198 -17.02 8.75 5.66
C VAL A 198 -17.68 9.25 4.39
N VAL A 199 -17.08 8.96 3.24
CA VAL A 199 -17.68 9.16 1.92
C VAL A 199 -18.29 7.84 1.48
N GLY A 200 -19.57 7.81 1.15
CA GLY A 200 -20.28 6.62 0.70
C GLY A 200 -21.56 6.36 1.50
N PRO A 201 -22.39 5.39 1.08
CA PRO A 201 -22.12 4.44 0.01
C PRO A 201 -22.25 5.07 -1.39
N LEU A 202 -21.18 5.01 -2.18
CA LEU A 202 -21.16 5.44 -3.59
C LEU A 202 -20.68 4.27 -4.46
N PRO A 203 -21.04 4.23 -5.76
CA PRO A 203 -20.49 3.26 -6.68
C PRO A 203 -18.97 3.18 -6.60
N TYR A 204 -18.39 2.01 -6.84
CA TYR A 204 -16.94 1.92 -6.94
C TYR A 204 -16.41 2.80 -8.08
N GLY A 205 -15.32 3.51 -7.83
CA GLY A 205 -14.79 4.50 -8.78
C GLY A 205 -13.80 5.47 -8.17
N THR A 206 -13.33 6.38 -9.01
CA THR A 206 -12.41 7.46 -8.64
C THR A 206 -13.20 8.73 -8.38
N TYR A 207 -12.90 9.37 -7.24
CA TYR A 207 -13.57 10.55 -6.75
C TYR A 207 -12.56 11.56 -6.20
N TYR A 208 -13.04 12.76 -5.88
CA TYR A 208 -12.22 13.83 -5.36
C TYR A 208 -12.93 14.53 -4.21
N LEU A 209 -12.17 14.93 -3.20
CA LEU A 209 -12.65 15.81 -2.13
C LEU A 209 -12.16 17.23 -2.38
N LYS A 210 -13.09 18.18 -2.33
CA LYS A 210 -12.79 19.62 -2.30
C LYS A 210 -13.35 20.20 -1.01
N GLU A 211 -12.50 20.80 -0.19
CA GLU A 211 -12.97 21.49 1.02
C GLU A 211 -13.76 22.74 0.60
N VAL A 212 -15.02 22.82 1.02
CA VAL A 212 -15.92 23.96 0.73
C VAL A 212 -16.12 24.84 1.96
N LYS A 213 -15.84 24.30 3.15
CA LYS A 213 -15.85 25.05 4.40
C LYS A 213 -14.74 24.55 5.33
N ALA A 214 -13.88 25.47 5.77
CA ALA A 214 -12.84 25.16 6.73
C ALA A 214 -13.41 25.06 8.15
N PRO A 215 -12.79 24.28 9.04
CA PRO A 215 -13.01 24.37 10.48
C PRO A 215 -12.77 25.78 11.02
N THR A 216 -13.47 26.15 12.09
CA THR A 216 -13.26 27.44 12.77
C THR A 216 -11.79 27.64 13.16
N GLY A 217 -11.20 28.76 12.77
CA GLY A 217 -9.80 29.08 13.07
C GLY A 217 -8.78 28.47 12.11
N TYR A 218 -9.22 27.87 11.00
CA TYR A 218 -8.37 27.28 9.97
C TYR A 218 -8.59 27.92 8.59
N ILE A 219 -7.55 27.88 7.76
CA ILE A 219 -7.59 28.37 6.38
C ILE A 219 -8.29 27.31 5.51
N LEU A 220 -9.18 27.76 4.62
CA LEU A 220 -9.82 26.92 3.60
C LEU A 220 -8.79 26.40 2.61
N SER A 221 -8.68 25.07 2.52
CA SER A 221 -7.82 24.43 1.54
C SER A 221 -8.31 24.70 0.11
N GLN A 222 -7.39 24.98 -0.81
CA GLN A 222 -7.67 25.02 -2.25
C GLN A 222 -7.33 23.69 -2.94
N ASP A 223 -6.75 22.74 -2.19
CA ASP A 223 -6.31 21.47 -2.72
C ASP A 223 -7.52 20.57 -3.02
N THR A 224 -7.44 19.85 -4.15
CA THR A 224 -8.39 18.79 -4.50
C THR A 224 -7.71 17.45 -4.25
N ILE A 225 -8.35 16.59 -3.45
CA ILE A 225 -7.74 15.36 -2.95
C ILE A 225 -8.36 14.16 -3.69
N PRO A 226 -7.63 13.49 -4.60
CA PRO A 226 -8.14 12.30 -5.26
C PRO A 226 -8.20 11.11 -4.29
N PHE A 227 -9.23 10.28 -4.44
CA PHE A 227 -9.34 8.99 -3.75
C PHE A 227 -10.15 8.00 -4.58
N GLU A 228 -10.07 6.74 -4.20
CA GLU A 228 -10.75 5.65 -4.87
C GLU A 228 -11.65 4.92 -3.87
N ILE A 229 -12.87 4.59 -4.30
CA ILE A 229 -13.78 3.67 -3.63
C ILE A 229 -13.71 2.34 -4.39
N THR A 230 -13.30 1.31 -3.68
CA THR A 230 -13.11 -0.07 -4.15
C THR A 230 -13.72 -1.04 -3.15
N SER A 231 -13.74 -2.32 -3.50
CA SER A 231 -14.00 -3.42 -2.58
C SER A 231 -13.32 -3.26 -1.21
N ASP A 232 -12.04 -2.89 -1.22
CA ASP A 232 -11.17 -2.89 -0.04
C ASP A 232 -11.17 -1.53 0.68
N SER A 233 -11.92 -0.54 0.19
CA SER A 233 -11.87 0.83 0.72
C SER A 233 -12.35 0.94 2.17
N HIS A 234 -13.22 0.03 2.61
CA HIS A 234 -13.69 -0.04 3.99
C HIS A 234 -12.59 -0.50 4.98
N VAL A 235 -11.56 -1.21 4.50
CA VAL A 235 -10.43 -1.73 5.32
C VAL A 235 -9.09 -1.05 4.99
N SER A 236 -9.07 -0.14 4.03
CA SER A 236 -7.87 0.63 3.66
C SER A 236 -7.46 1.64 4.74
N GLU A 237 -6.18 2.03 4.74
CA GLU A 237 -5.69 3.06 5.67
C GLU A 237 -6.49 4.37 5.57
N ILE A 238 -6.80 4.94 6.73
CA ILE A 238 -7.54 6.20 6.82
C ILE A 238 -6.68 7.34 6.27
N ILE A 239 -7.21 8.04 5.26
CA ILE A 239 -6.55 9.19 4.66
C ILE A 239 -6.69 10.40 5.59
N LYS A 240 -5.55 11.00 5.97
CA LYS A 240 -5.50 12.20 6.83
C LYS A 240 -5.44 13.48 6.00
N ILE A 241 -6.40 14.37 6.21
CA ILE A 241 -6.50 15.67 5.52
C ILE A 241 -6.13 16.80 6.47
N LYS A 242 -5.02 17.50 6.20
CA LYS A 242 -4.45 18.55 7.07
C LYS A 242 -4.98 19.94 6.71
N ASN A 243 -5.30 20.77 7.71
CA ASN A 243 -5.49 22.22 7.52
C ASN A 243 -4.45 23.04 8.27
N LYS A 244 -4.12 24.19 7.68
CA LYS A 244 -3.27 25.20 8.29
C LYS A 244 -4.12 26.10 9.19
N PRO A 245 -3.71 26.37 10.44
CA PRO A 245 -4.42 27.32 11.29
C PRO A 245 -4.33 28.73 10.69
N VAL A 246 -5.35 29.55 10.95
CA VAL A 246 -5.26 30.99 10.68
C VAL A 246 -4.23 31.56 11.64
N THR A 247 -3.18 32.20 11.11
CA THR A 247 -2.24 32.94 11.95
C THR A 247 -2.94 34.20 12.47
N PRO A 248 -3.02 34.43 13.80
CA PRO A 248 -3.54 35.69 14.32
C PRO A 248 -2.73 36.87 13.76
N PRO A 249 -3.37 37.98 13.34
CA PRO A 249 -2.63 39.18 12.97
C PRO A 249 -1.84 39.67 14.20
N GLY A 250 -0.51 39.71 14.08
CA GLY A 250 0.38 40.33 15.09
C GLY A 250 1.24 39.39 15.94
N ILE A 251 1.30 38.08 15.69
CA ILE A 251 2.39 37.25 16.24
C ILE A 251 3.45 37.05 15.16
N GLU A 252 4.42 37.96 15.11
CA GLU A 252 5.73 37.64 14.54
C GLU A 252 6.35 36.58 15.45
N ILE A 253 6.31 35.32 15.04
CA ILE A 253 7.12 34.29 15.68
C ILE A 253 8.58 34.72 15.50
N PRO A 254 9.35 35.02 16.57
CA PRO A 254 10.74 35.36 16.40
C PRO A 254 11.44 34.18 15.74
N TYR A 255 12.22 34.48 14.71
CA TYR A 255 13.10 33.51 14.05
C TYR A 255 14.14 33.03 15.09
N THR A 256 13.84 32.00 15.86
CA THR A 256 14.74 31.45 16.89
C THR A 256 15.85 30.57 16.31
N GLY A 257 15.87 30.40 14.99
CA GLY A 257 16.92 29.71 14.24
C GLY A 257 17.78 30.64 13.37
N ASN A 258 18.06 31.86 13.82
CA ASN A 258 18.86 32.79 13.02
C ASN A 258 20.36 32.45 13.07
N VAL A 259 21.08 32.68 11.96
CA VAL A 259 22.54 32.48 11.83
C VAL A 259 23.31 33.16 12.96
N VAL A 260 22.76 34.23 13.53
CA VAL A 260 23.30 34.96 14.69
C VAL A 260 23.49 34.05 15.91
N VAL A 261 22.55 33.14 16.23
CA VAL A 261 22.69 32.22 17.37
C VAL A 261 23.83 31.23 17.13
N ILE A 262 23.91 30.69 15.90
CA ILE A 262 25.01 29.79 15.50
C ILE A 262 26.36 30.54 15.54
N ALA A 263 26.38 31.81 15.12
CA ALA A 263 27.56 32.67 15.14
C ALA A 263 28.03 32.98 16.58
N VAL A 264 27.10 33.25 17.50
CA VAL A 264 27.43 33.50 18.92
C VAL A 264 27.95 32.24 19.59
N LEU A 265 27.31 31.08 19.35
CA LEU A 265 27.77 29.80 19.91
C LEU A 265 29.16 29.40 19.37
N SER A 266 29.39 29.56 18.07
CA SER A 266 30.70 29.26 17.45
C SER A 266 31.79 30.22 17.93
N THR A 267 31.48 31.51 18.09
CA THR A 267 32.41 32.50 18.67
C THR A 267 32.74 32.15 20.13
N GLY A 268 31.74 31.75 20.93
CA GLY A 268 31.94 31.33 22.31
C GLY A 268 32.86 30.10 22.44
N ILE A 269 32.66 29.09 21.60
CA ILE A 269 33.53 27.91 21.54
C ILE A 269 34.96 28.30 21.16
N LEU A 270 35.13 29.17 20.18
CA LEU A 270 36.45 29.65 19.74
C LEU A 270 37.19 30.38 20.88
N LEU A 271 36.52 31.31 21.56
CA LEU A 271 37.09 32.04 22.69
C LEU A 271 37.44 31.12 23.86
N PHE A 272 36.60 30.12 24.14
CA PHE A 272 36.88 29.12 25.17
C PHE A 272 38.14 28.31 24.82
N LEU A 273 38.29 27.85 23.59
CA LEU A 273 39.46 27.10 23.13
C LEU A 273 40.75 27.95 23.16
N LEU A 274 40.66 29.23 22.77
CA LEU A 274 41.76 30.18 22.88
C LEU A 274 42.19 30.41 24.34
N GLY A 275 41.22 30.65 25.22
CA GLY A 275 41.47 30.79 26.66
C GLY A 275 42.11 29.54 27.26
N TYR A 276 41.58 28.36 26.93
CA TYR A 276 42.14 27.08 27.35
C TYR A 276 43.59 26.90 26.86
N ARG A 277 43.87 27.25 25.59
CA ARG A 277 45.24 27.21 25.07
C ARG A 277 46.17 28.17 25.80
N LEU A 278 45.75 29.39 26.09
CA LEU A 278 46.57 30.36 26.81
C LEU A 278 46.92 29.86 28.22
N VAL A 279 45.93 29.37 28.97
CA VAL A 279 46.13 28.83 30.33
C VAL A 279 47.09 27.64 30.33
N THR A 280 46.95 26.75 29.35
CA THR A 280 47.81 25.56 29.24
C THR A 280 49.20 25.87 28.70
N TYR A 281 49.36 26.93 27.89
CA TYR A 281 50.66 27.37 27.37
C TYR A 281 51.58 27.97 28.44
N THR A 282 51.02 28.67 29.43
CA THR A 282 51.77 29.24 30.56
C THR A 282 52.23 28.20 31.61
N LYS A 283 51.86 26.92 31.45
CA LYS A 283 52.28 25.83 32.36
C LYS A 283 53.51 25.04 31.86
N ARG A 284 54.31 25.60 30.94
CA ARG A 284 55.61 25.07 30.53
C ARG A 284 56.75 25.99 30.91
#